data_AF-A0A6G1KVH0-F1
#
_entry.id   AF-A0A6G1KVH0-F1
#
_cell.length_a   1.000
_cell.length_b   1.000
_cell.length_c   1.000
_cell.angle_alpha   90.00
_cell.angle_beta   90.00
_cell.angle_gamma   90.00
#
_symmetry.space_group_name_H-M   'P 1'
#
loop_
_entity.id
_entity.type
_entity.pdbx_description
1 polymer ?
#
loop_
_entity_poly.entity_id
_entity_poly.type
_entity_poly.pdbx_seq_one_letter_code
_entity_poly.pdbx_strand_id
1 'polypeptide(L)'
;LQQCERFLTYITQQRSLLVARHGRIRDELHQKHESAIDELIDAHSAALIDAEDKQVKAEADLRILHDQEKLSNATALKHMEAYCAGTYASTDEPHGRTVTDQDRAELEKTRKLRDQMDAKHESQINVLRGEQSRRMRFRQQRQEREIHELKKVQKKEYVELERSFGVELQNLEDWAEAKREEMRMRWKLQTAILTKKTD
;
A
#
# COMPACT_ATOMS: atom_id res chain seq x y z
N LEU A 1 -13.58 -50.15 36.86
CA LEU A 1 -12.50 -49.17 37.08
C LEU A 1 -11.64 -49.00 35.82
N GLN A 2 -10.97 -50.05 35.34
CA GLN A 2 -10.09 -49.98 34.16
C GLN A 2 -10.73 -49.43 32.87
N GLN A 3 -12.02 -49.70 32.62
CA GLN A 3 -12.73 -49.14 31.44
C GLN A 3 -12.99 -47.63 31.55
N CYS A 4 -13.30 -47.13 32.75
CA CYS A 4 -13.51 -45.69 32.99
C CYS A 4 -12.21 -44.91 32.84
N GLU A 5 -11.11 -45.44 33.38
CA GLU A 5 -9.77 -44.85 33.26
C GLU A 5 -9.33 -44.75 31.80
N ARG A 6 -9.48 -45.84 31.03
CA ARG A 6 -9.18 -45.83 29.59
C ARG A 6 -9.97 -44.77 28.83
N PHE A 7 -11.25 -44.61 29.14
CA PHE A 7 -12.10 -43.60 28.52
C PHE A 7 -11.67 -42.17 28.88
N LEU A 8 -11.38 -41.89 30.15
CA LEU A 8 -10.89 -40.58 30.58
C LEU A 8 -9.56 -40.22 29.93
N THR A 9 -8.63 -41.17 29.86
CA THR A 9 -7.36 -40.98 29.15
C THR A 9 -7.59 -40.68 27.67
N TYR A 10 -8.48 -41.44 27.02
CA TYR A 10 -8.83 -41.21 25.61
C TYR A 10 -9.39 -39.81 25.38
N ILE A 11 -10.38 -39.37 26.15
CA ILE A 11 -10.97 -38.03 26.01
C ILE A 11 -9.94 -36.94 26.25
N THR A 12 -9.12 -37.09 27.27
CA THR A 12 -8.07 -36.11 27.59
C THR A 12 -7.05 -36.01 26.44
N GLN A 13 -6.69 -37.14 25.83
CA GLN A 13 -5.83 -37.19 24.66
C GLN A 13 -6.51 -36.58 23.42
N GLN A 14 -7.79 -36.84 23.19
CA GLN A 14 -8.51 -36.24 22.05
C GLN A 14 -8.61 -34.72 22.20
N ARG A 15 -8.91 -34.21 23.40
CA ARG A 15 -8.91 -32.76 23.67
C ARG A 15 -7.55 -32.14 23.43
N SER A 16 -6.47 -32.76 23.92
CA SER A 16 -5.12 -32.21 23.74
C SER A 16 -4.70 -32.20 22.28
N LEU A 17 -5.03 -33.25 21.51
CA LEU A 17 -4.79 -33.31 20.07
C LEU A 17 -5.57 -32.22 19.32
N LEU A 18 -6.85 -32.03 19.66
CA LEU A 18 -7.70 -31.01 19.06
C LEU A 18 -7.14 -29.60 19.30
N VAL A 19 -6.78 -29.28 20.54
CA VAL A 19 -6.17 -28.00 20.92
C VAL A 19 -4.82 -27.80 20.21
N ALA A 20 -3.97 -28.83 20.17
CA ALA A 20 -2.67 -28.74 19.52
C ALA A 20 -2.77 -28.58 18.00
N ARG A 21 -3.77 -29.21 17.36
CA ARG A 21 -4.08 -29.03 15.94
C ARG A 21 -4.57 -27.61 15.67
N HIS A 22 -5.51 -27.12 16.48
CA HIS A 22 -6.03 -25.76 16.35
C HIS A 22 -4.93 -24.71 16.51
N GLY A 23 -4.07 -24.86 17.52
CA GLY A 23 -2.92 -23.98 17.72
C GLY A 23 -2.02 -23.91 16.49
N ARG A 24 -1.67 -25.05 15.90
CA ARG A 24 -0.88 -25.10 14.65
C ARG A 24 -1.55 -24.36 13.50
N ILE A 25 -2.83 -24.65 13.23
CA ILE A 25 -3.56 -23.99 12.14
C ILE A 25 -3.65 -22.47 12.37
N ARG A 26 -3.87 -22.05 13.61
CA ARG A 26 -3.94 -20.63 13.98
C ARG A 26 -2.59 -19.93 13.77
N ASP A 27 -1.50 -20.58 14.15
CA ASP A 27 -0.16 -20.02 13.99
C ASP A 27 0.25 -19.96 12.51
N GLU A 28 -0.08 -20.98 11.71
CA GLU A 28 0.09 -20.97 10.25
C GLU A 28 -0.73 -19.85 9.59
N LEU A 29 -1.99 -19.68 10.01
CA LEU A 29 -2.84 -18.61 9.52
C LEU A 29 -2.26 -17.23 9.86
N HIS A 30 -1.72 -17.09 11.07
CA HIS A 30 -1.08 -15.85 11.52
C HIS A 30 0.12 -15.48 10.66
N GLN A 31 1.03 -16.43 10.44
CA GLN A 31 2.21 -16.21 9.60
C GLN A 31 1.81 -15.85 8.17
N LYS A 32 0.79 -16.51 7.62
CA LYS A 32 0.25 -16.18 6.29
C LYS A 32 -0.31 -14.76 6.24
N HIS A 33 -1.04 -14.34 7.28
CA HIS A 33 -1.61 -13.00 7.38
C HIS A 33 -0.56 -11.91 7.50
N GLU A 34 0.48 -12.16 8.30
CA GLU A 34 1.63 -11.26 8.47
C GLU A 34 2.38 -11.10 7.14
N SER A 35 2.78 -12.21 6.51
CA SER A 35 3.45 -12.20 5.20
C SER A 35 2.63 -11.45 4.14
N ALA A 36 1.31 -11.65 4.10
CA ALA A 36 0.46 -10.97 3.13
C ALA A 36 0.38 -9.45 3.37
N ILE A 37 0.46 -8.99 4.63
CA ILE A 37 0.53 -7.56 4.94
C ILE A 37 1.88 -6.99 4.51
N ASP A 38 2.97 -7.69 4.84
CA ASP A 38 4.32 -7.24 4.52
C ASP A 38 4.52 -7.14 3.00
N GLU A 39 4.11 -8.17 2.25
CA GLU A 39 4.14 -8.16 0.78
C GLU A 39 3.35 -6.97 0.19
N LEU A 40 2.19 -6.65 0.78
CA LEU A 40 1.38 -5.52 0.34
C LEU A 40 2.06 -4.18 0.64
N ILE A 41 2.67 -4.04 1.82
CA ILE A 41 3.42 -2.85 2.22
C ILE A 41 4.64 -2.65 1.32
N ASP A 42 5.37 -3.72 1.01
CA ASP A 42 6.53 -3.68 0.12
C ASP A 42 6.12 -3.28 -1.29
N ALA A 43 5.03 -3.85 -1.82
CA ALA A 43 4.48 -3.45 -3.11
C ALA A 43 4.05 -1.97 -3.12
N HIS A 44 3.46 -1.48 -2.02
CA HIS A 44 3.10 -0.08 -1.87
C HIS A 44 4.31 0.84 -1.83
N SER A 45 5.36 0.45 -1.11
CA SER A 45 6.63 1.16 -1.01
C SER A 45 7.31 1.28 -2.37
N ALA A 46 7.47 0.15 -3.08
CA ALA A 46 8.05 0.13 -4.42
C ALA A 46 7.28 1.03 -5.40
N ALA A 47 5.94 1.02 -5.33
CA ALA A 47 5.10 1.86 -6.18
C ALA A 47 5.16 3.36 -5.81
N LEU A 48 5.51 3.71 -4.57
CA LEU A 48 5.76 5.10 -4.17
C LEU A 48 7.12 5.58 -4.68
N ILE A 49 8.16 4.77 -4.55
CA ILE A 49 9.51 5.05 -5.07
C ILE A 49 9.45 5.31 -6.58
N ASP A 50 8.83 4.42 -7.35
CA ASP A 50 8.69 4.59 -8.81
C ASP A 50 7.91 5.87 -9.18
N ALA A 51 6.91 6.26 -8.37
CA ALA A 51 6.16 7.50 -8.60
C ALA A 51 7.00 8.75 -8.30
N GLU A 52 7.87 8.69 -7.28
CA GLU A 52 8.80 9.75 -6.92
C GLU A 52 9.93 9.88 -7.96
N ASP A 53 10.49 8.77 -8.46
CA ASP A 53 11.50 8.80 -9.51
C ASP A 53 10.96 9.44 -10.79
N LYS A 54 9.73 9.09 -11.18
CA LYS A 54 9.04 9.72 -12.33
C LYS A 54 8.82 11.21 -12.13
N GLN A 55 8.56 11.65 -10.90
CA GLN A 55 8.46 13.07 -10.58
C GLN A 55 9.77 13.80 -10.77
N VAL A 56 10.81 13.28 -10.12
CA VAL A 56 12.14 13.92 -10.13
C VAL A 56 12.59 14.06 -11.58
N LYS A 57 12.38 13.01 -12.39
CA LYS A 57 12.65 13.06 -13.82
C LYS A 57 11.82 14.11 -14.55
N ALA A 58 10.50 14.15 -14.36
CA ALA A 58 9.64 15.13 -15.02
C ALA A 58 9.99 16.58 -14.66
N GLU A 59 10.34 16.85 -13.39
CA GLU A 59 10.78 18.17 -12.97
C GLU A 59 12.16 18.52 -13.55
N ALA A 60 13.10 17.57 -13.57
CA ALA A 60 14.42 17.75 -14.18
C ALA A 60 14.32 18.05 -15.68
N ASP A 61 13.53 17.28 -16.42
CA ASP A 61 13.28 17.49 -17.85
C ASP A 61 12.66 18.87 -18.10
N LEU A 62 11.71 19.29 -17.27
CA LEU A 62 11.09 20.61 -17.39
C LEU A 62 12.10 21.76 -17.14
N ARG A 63 13.00 21.60 -16.16
CA ARG A 63 14.06 22.58 -15.89
C ARG A 63 15.05 22.69 -17.05
N ILE A 64 15.42 21.56 -17.67
CA ILE A 64 16.26 21.57 -18.86
C ILE A 64 15.60 22.36 -20.00
N LEU A 65 14.28 22.18 -20.19
CA LEU A 65 13.53 22.96 -21.19
C LEU A 65 13.48 24.45 -20.85
N HIS A 66 13.31 24.80 -19.57
CA HIS A 66 13.35 26.18 -19.10
C HIS A 66 14.70 26.84 -19.35
N ASP A 67 15.80 26.15 -19.07
CA ASP A 67 17.16 26.63 -19.31
C ASP A 67 17.44 26.85 -20.80
N GLN A 68 16.97 25.93 -21.66
CA GLN A 68 17.04 26.09 -23.11
C GLN A 68 16.20 27.29 -23.60
N GLU A 69 15.00 27.47 -23.08
CA GLU A 69 14.15 28.63 -23.40
C GLU A 69 14.86 29.93 -22.99
N LYS A 70 15.49 29.96 -21.81
CA LYS A 70 16.25 31.13 -21.30
C LYS A 70 17.43 31.47 -22.20
N LEU A 71 18.23 30.46 -22.57
CA LEU A 71 19.38 30.65 -23.45
C LEU A 71 18.94 31.18 -24.83
N SER A 72 17.88 30.60 -25.39
CA SER A 72 17.32 31.00 -26.67
C SER A 72 16.80 32.44 -26.63
N ASN A 73 16.04 32.80 -25.59
CA ASN A 73 15.54 34.16 -25.40
C ASN A 73 16.68 35.17 -25.20
N ALA A 74 17.68 34.86 -24.38
CA ALA A 74 18.84 35.72 -24.18
C ALA A 74 19.64 35.94 -25.47
N THR A 75 19.82 34.89 -26.26
CA THR A 75 20.48 34.97 -27.57
C THR A 75 19.68 35.84 -28.53
N ALA A 76 18.36 35.61 -28.65
CA ALA A 76 17.47 36.41 -29.49
C ALA A 76 17.48 37.88 -29.06
N LEU A 77 17.38 38.15 -27.76
CA LEU A 77 17.41 39.50 -27.21
C LEU A 77 18.72 40.21 -27.56
N LYS A 78 19.88 39.56 -27.37
CA LYS A 78 21.18 40.12 -27.74
C LYS A 78 21.25 40.49 -29.22
N HIS A 79 20.74 39.63 -30.10
CA HIS A 79 20.71 39.91 -31.53
C HIS A 79 19.78 41.08 -31.89
N MET A 80 18.59 41.14 -31.28
CA MET A 80 17.65 42.25 -31.49
C MET A 80 18.18 43.58 -30.95
N GLU A 81 18.85 43.57 -29.80
CA GLU A 81 19.46 44.75 -29.21
C GLU A 81 20.58 45.31 -30.09
N ALA A 82 21.48 44.45 -30.58
CA ALA A 82 22.53 44.86 -31.51
C ALA A 82 21.95 45.40 -32.83
N TYR A 83 20.95 44.71 -33.40
CA TYR A 83 20.26 45.17 -34.60
C TYR A 83 19.60 46.54 -34.42
N CYS A 84 18.88 46.75 -33.31
CA CYS A 84 18.25 48.04 -33.02
C CYS A 84 19.27 49.14 -32.70
N ALA A 85 20.47 48.78 -32.22
CA ALA A 85 21.60 49.69 -32.00
C ALA A 85 22.37 50.02 -33.28
N GLY A 86 22.11 49.33 -34.39
CA GLY A 86 22.80 49.53 -35.65
C GLY A 86 24.10 48.74 -35.81
N THR A 87 24.38 47.75 -34.94
CA THR A 87 25.64 46.98 -34.93
C THR A 87 25.43 45.47 -35.09
N TYR A 88 26.42 44.76 -35.64
CA TYR A 88 26.41 43.30 -35.67
C TYR A 88 26.64 42.73 -34.28
N ALA A 89 25.77 41.84 -33.82
CA ALA A 89 25.85 41.22 -32.48
C ALA A 89 27.17 40.46 -32.19
N SER A 90 27.95 40.10 -33.22
CA SER A 90 29.20 39.36 -33.14
C SER A 90 30.46 40.23 -33.19
N THR A 91 30.45 41.34 -33.94
CA THR A 91 31.64 42.17 -34.22
C THR A 91 31.49 43.61 -33.74
N ASP A 92 30.30 44.00 -33.30
CA ASP A 92 29.93 45.36 -32.89
C ASP A 92 30.17 46.45 -33.97
N GLU A 93 30.36 46.02 -35.21
CA GLU A 93 30.55 46.90 -36.36
C GLU A 93 29.21 47.43 -36.87
N PRO A 94 29.15 48.68 -37.38
CA PRO A 94 27.92 49.23 -37.95
C PRO A 94 27.40 48.37 -39.11
N HIS A 95 26.14 47.93 -39.05
CA HIS A 95 25.55 47.11 -40.11
C HIS A 95 24.80 47.91 -41.18
N GLY A 96 24.60 49.22 -40.98
CA GLY A 96 24.03 50.14 -41.98
C GLY A 96 22.59 49.83 -42.42
N ARG A 97 21.80 49.11 -41.60
CA ARG A 97 20.41 48.74 -41.90
C ARG A 97 19.48 49.74 -41.21
N THR A 98 18.38 50.10 -41.86
CA THR A 98 17.37 50.99 -41.30
C THR A 98 16.53 50.25 -40.25
N VAL A 99 16.56 50.72 -39.02
CA VAL A 99 15.73 50.20 -37.91
C VAL A 99 14.36 50.88 -37.95
N THR A 100 13.31 50.07 -38.04
CA THR A 100 11.91 50.53 -38.08
C THR A 100 11.28 50.57 -36.69
N ASP A 101 10.13 51.23 -36.56
CA ASP A 101 9.37 51.23 -35.31
C ASP A 101 8.81 49.85 -34.96
N GLN A 102 8.58 49.01 -35.97
CA GLN A 102 8.19 47.61 -35.78
C GLN A 102 9.31 46.82 -35.08
N ASP A 103 10.57 47.03 -35.48
CA ASP A 103 11.73 46.35 -34.87
C ASP A 103 11.90 46.73 -33.39
N ARG A 104 11.66 48.01 -33.07
CA ARG A 104 11.67 48.51 -31.68
C ARG A 104 10.55 47.89 -30.85
N ALA A 105 9.35 47.75 -31.43
CA ALA A 105 8.22 47.12 -30.76
C ALA A 105 8.47 45.61 -30.51
N GLU A 106 9.14 44.93 -31.44
CA GLU A 106 9.52 43.53 -31.28
C GLU A 106 10.63 43.34 -30.23
N LEU A 107 11.61 44.25 -30.17
CA LEU A 107 12.60 44.27 -29.10
C LEU A 107 11.94 44.41 -27.71
N GLU A 108 11.00 45.34 -27.58
CA GLU A 108 10.25 45.55 -26.34
C GLU A 108 9.44 44.31 -25.94
N LYS A 109 8.83 43.62 -26.92
CA LYS A 109 8.15 42.34 -26.69
C LYS A 109 9.11 41.27 -26.17
N THR A 110 10.31 41.16 -26.74
CA THR A 110 11.32 40.18 -26.32
C THR A 110 11.83 40.46 -24.91
N ARG A 111 12.00 41.73 -24.52
CA ARG A 111 12.32 42.14 -23.14
C ARG A 111 11.23 41.76 -22.15
N LYS A 112 9.96 42.05 -22.47
CA LYS A 112 8.83 41.64 -21.64
C LYS A 112 8.76 40.13 -21.45
N LEU A 113 9.05 39.37 -22.52
CA LEU A 113 9.12 37.92 -22.42
C LEU A 113 10.19 37.50 -21.40
N ARG A 114 11.44 37.97 -21.55
CA ARG A 114 12.53 37.72 -20.60
C ARG A 114 12.11 38.01 -19.16
N ASP A 115 11.52 39.17 -18.91
CA ASP A 115 11.16 39.62 -17.56
C ASP A 115 10.05 38.75 -16.93
N GLN A 116 9.20 38.13 -17.74
CA GLN A 116 8.13 37.23 -17.29
C GLN A 116 8.54 35.75 -17.23
N MET A 117 9.71 35.38 -17.77
CA MET A 117 10.11 33.98 -17.92
C MET A 117 10.24 33.26 -16.58
N ASP A 118 10.92 33.86 -15.61
CA ASP A 118 11.13 33.21 -14.30
C ASP A 118 9.80 32.92 -13.60
N ALA A 119 8.88 33.90 -13.58
CA ALA A 119 7.55 33.71 -13.00
C ALA A 119 6.73 32.64 -13.74
N LYS A 120 6.81 32.60 -15.08
CA LYS A 120 6.16 31.56 -15.90
C LYS A 120 6.73 30.17 -15.58
N HIS A 121 8.06 30.04 -15.55
CA HIS A 121 8.76 28.78 -15.27
C HIS A 121 8.44 28.27 -13.87
N GLU A 122 8.49 29.14 -12.87
CA GLU A 122 8.13 28.80 -11.50
C GLU A 122 6.66 28.37 -11.38
N SER A 123 5.75 29.08 -12.04
CA SER A 123 4.32 28.70 -12.07
C SER A 123 4.12 27.29 -12.65
N GLN A 124 4.81 26.94 -13.74
CA GLN A 124 4.72 25.62 -14.35
C GLN A 124 5.23 24.51 -13.41
N ILE A 125 6.37 24.73 -12.73
CA ILE A 125 6.89 23.80 -11.73
C ILE A 125 5.89 23.63 -10.58
N ASN A 126 5.29 24.73 -10.10
CA ASN A 126 4.32 24.69 -9.01
C ASN A 126 3.05 23.93 -9.38
N VAL A 127 2.55 24.09 -10.61
CA VAL A 127 1.41 23.30 -11.10
C VAL A 127 1.75 21.81 -11.15
N LEU A 128 2.93 21.45 -11.68
CA LEU A 128 3.40 20.07 -11.74
C LEU A 128 3.47 19.44 -10.33
N ARG A 129 4.11 20.14 -9.38
CA ARG A 129 4.20 19.71 -7.98
C ARG A 129 2.84 19.61 -7.30
N GLY A 130 1.94 20.56 -7.57
CA GLY A 130 0.59 20.56 -7.01
C GLY A 130 -0.25 19.37 -7.49
N GLU A 131 -0.20 19.07 -8.80
CA GLU A 131 -0.86 17.91 -9.38
C GLU A 131 -0.32 16.60 -8.79
N GLN A 132 1.00 16.51 -8.67
CA GLN A 132 1.66 15.41 -8.01
C GLN A 132 1.20 15.21 -6.56
N SER A 133 1.26 16.24 -5.72
CA SER A 133 0.85 16.12 -4.32
C SER A 133 -0.60 15.65 -4.21
N ARG A 134 -1.46 15.98 -5.19
CA ARG A 134 -2.80 15.41 -5.29
C ARG A 134 -2.76 13.91 -5.61
N ARG A 135 -2.05 13.51 -6.66
CA ARG A 135 -1.92 12.09 -7.08
C ARG A 135 -1.35 11.21 -5.95
N MET A 136 -0.32 11.69 -5.24
CA MET A 136 0.29 10.97 -4.11
C MET A 136 -0.69 10.79 -2.95
N ARG A 137 -1.46 11.82 -2.59
CA ARG A 137 -2.51 11.70 -1.56
C ARG A 137 -3.58 10.68 -1.92
N PHE A 138 -4.05 10.68 -3.18
CA PHE A 138 -5.03 9.68 -3.62
C PHE A 138 -4.46 8.26 -3.61
N ARG A 139 -3.20 8.09 -3.99
CA ARG A 139 -2.49 6.81 -3.91
C ARG A 139 -2.39 6.33 -2.47
N GLN A 140 -1.94 7.17 -1.55
CA GLN A 140 -1.85 6.84 -0.13
C GLN A 140 -3.21 6.43 0.45
N GLN A 141 -4.27 7.20 0.18
CA GLN A 141 -5.62 6.86 0.64
C GLN A 141 -6.12 5.53 0.07
N ARG A 142 -5.72 5.19 -1.16
CA ARG A 142 -6.04 3.89 -1.76
C ARG A 142 -5.26 2.76 -1.06
N GLN A 143 -3.97 2.93 -0.84
CA GLN A 143 -3.10 1.97 -0.15
C GLN A 143 -3.59 1.69 1.28
N GLU A 144 -3.95 2.73 2.03
CA GLU A 144 -4.53 2.59 3.37
C GLU A 144 -5.84 1.79 3.36
N ARG A 145 -6.69 2.00 2.36
CA ARG A 145 -7.93 1.23 2.18
C ARG A 145 -7.67 -0.23 1.83
N GLU A 146 -6.69 -0.51 0.97
CA GLU A 146 -6.31 -1.87 0.60
C GLU A 146 -5.81 -2.66 1.83
N ILE A 147 -4.95 -2.05 2.65
CA ILE A 147 -4.51 -2.64 3.93
C ILE A 147 -5.70 -2.86 4.88
N HIS A 148 -6.61 -1.89 4.99
CA HIS A 148 -7.76 -1.99 5.87
C HIS A 148 -8.70 -3.14 5.48
N GLU A 149 -9.02 -3.26 4.18
CA GLU A 149 -9.88 -4.34 3.69
C GLU A 149 -9.20 -5.70 3.84
N LEU A 150 -7.88 -5.80 3.63
CA LEU A 150 -7.14 -7.04 3.88
C LEU A 150 -7.25 -7.45 5.36
N LYS A 151 -6.99 -6.53 6.30
CA LYS A 151 -7.13 -6.79 7.74
C LYS A 151 -8.55 -7.21 8.13
N LYS A 152 -9.56 -6.67 7.47
CA LYS A 152 -10.96 -7.04 7.70
C LYS A 152 -11.26 -8.46 7.24
N VAL A 153 -10.74 -8.88 6.09
CA VAL A 153 -10.84 -10.27 5.62
C VAL A 153 -10.12 -11.20 6.58
N GLN A 154 -8.87 -10.89 6.95
CA GLN A 154 -8.08 -11.65 7.91
C GLN A 154 -8.80 -11.84 9.25
N LYS A 155 -9.41 -10.78 9.78
CA LYS A 155 -10.21 -10.84 11.01
C LYS A 155 -11.40 -11.81 10.88
N LYS A 156 -12.07 -11.84 9.73
CA LYS A 156 -13.18 -12.79 9.50
C LYS A 156 -12.68 -14.23 9.47
N GLU A 157 -11.55 -14.49 8.81
CA GLU A 157 -10.95 -15.83 8.77
C GLU A 157 -10.60 -16.34 10.18
N TYR A 158 -10.07 -15.49 11.06
CA TYR A 158 -9.87 -15.85 12.47
C TYR A 158 -11.16 -16.19 13.20
N VAL A 159 -12.20 -15.37 13.02
CA VAL A 159 -13.50 -15.62 13.65
C VAL A 159 -14.10 -16.94 13.17
N GLU A 160 -13.96 -17.26 11.88
CA GLU A 160 -14.41 -18.53 11.30
C GLU A 160 -13.60 -19.71 11.83
N LEU A 161 -12.27 -19.58 11.96
CA LEU A 161 -11.40 -20.60 12.54
C LEU A 161 -11.81 -20.90 13.99
N GLU A 162 -11.92 -19.88 14.83
CA GLU A 162 -12.32 -20.02 16.24
C GLU A 162 -13.73 -20.62 16.37
N ARG A 163 -14.65 -20.23 15.49
CA ARG A 163 -16.00 -20.81 15.44
C ARG A 163 -15.95 -22.30 15.07
N SER A 164 -15.17 -22.69 14.07
CA SER A 164 -15.03 -24.10 13.68
C SER A 164 -14.43 -24.93 14.80
N PHE A 165 -13.43 -24.41 15.51
CA PHE A 165 -12.82 -25.05 16.65
C PHE A 165 -13.81 -25.23 17.80
N GLY A 166 -14.60 -24.20 18.11
CA GLY A 166 -15.65 -24.27 19.12
C GLY A 166 -16.68 -25.35 18.81
N VAL A 167 -17.08 -25.50 17.54
CA VAL A 167 -17.99 -26.58 17.10
C VAL A 167 -17.34 -27.95 17.23
N GLU A 168 -16.10 -28.13 16.78
CA GLU A 168 -15.39 -29.41 16.92
C GLU A 168 -15.22 -29.82 18.40
N LEU A 169 -14.89 -28.85 19.27
CA LEU A 169 -14.74 -29.08 20.71
C LEU A 169 -16.08 -29.45 21.35
N GLN A 170 -17.16 -28.73 21.03
CA GLN A 170 -18.49 -29.03 21.56
C GLN A 170 -18.94 -30.44 21.15
N ASN A 171 -18.74 -30.82 19.89
CA ASN A 171 -19.08 -32.16 19.41
C ASN A 171 -18.32 -33.26 20.18
N LEU A 172 -17.05 -33.01 20.51
CA LEU A 172 -16.25 -33.94 21.33
C LEU A 172 -16.79 -34.03 22.77
N GLU A 173 -17.18 -32.90 23.38
CA GLU A 173 -17.78 -32.85 24.71
C GLU A 173 -19.12 -33.60 24.77
N ASP A 174 -20.01 -33.35 23.80
CA ASP A 174 -21.33 -33.98 23.71
C ASP A 174 -21.20 -35.50 23.56
N TRP A 175 -20.29 -35.94 22.69
CA TRP A 175 -19.97 -37.37 22.54
C TRP A 175 -19.42 -37.97 23.83
N ALA A 176 -18.52 -37.25 24.50
CA ALA A 176 -17.92 -37.70 25.75
C ALA A 176 -18.95 -37.80 26.89
N GLU A 177 -19.92 -36.89 26.94
CA GLU A 177 -21.00 -36.93 27.91
C GLU A 177 -21.95 -38.09 27.64
N ALA A 178 -22.38 -38.29 26.40
CA ALA A 178 -23.23 -39.42 26.01
C ALA A 178 -22.58 -40.77 26.38
N LYS A 179 -21.26 -40.92 26.14
CA LYS A 179 -20.51 -42.12 26.53
C LYS A 179 -20.37 -42.29 28.04
N ARG A 180 -20.21 -41.20 28.80
CA ARG A 180 -20.21 -41.25 30.27
C ARG A 180 -21.56 -41.74 30.79
N GLU A 181 -22.67 -41.27 30.23
CA GLU A 181 -24.00 -41.71 30.64
C GLU A 181 -24.24 -43.19 30.33
N GLU A 182 -23.87 -43.65 29.14
CA GLU A 182 -23.96 -45.06 28.75
C GLU A 182 -23.19 -45.96 29.73
N MET A 183 -21.96 -45.59 30.08
CA MET A 183 -21.13 -46.34 31.04
C MET A 183 -21.74 -46.32 32.45
N ARG A 184 -22.27 -45.17 32.91
CA ARG A 184 -22.96 -45.07 34.21
C ARG A 184 -24.17 -45.98 34.27
N MET A 185 -25.01 -46.00 33.22
CA MET A 185 -26.18 -46.86 33.15
C MET A 185 -25.80 -48.34 33.15
N ARG A 186 -24.78 -48.73 32.37
CA ARG A 186 -24.28 -50.11 32.35
C ARG A 186 -23.75 -50.54 33.71
N TRP A 187 -22.98 -49.68 34.38
CA TRP A 187 -22.49 -49.95 35.73
C TRP A 187 -23.66 -50.18 36.71
N LYS A 188 -24.63 -49.26 36.77
CA LYS A 188 -25.82 -49.38 37.63
C LYS A 188 -26.56 -50.69 37.40
N LEU A 189 -26.80 -51.07 36.14
CA LEU A 189 -27.47 -52.32 35.79
C LEU A 189 -26.68 -53.54 36.29
N GLN A 190 -25.36 -53.54 36.10
CA GLN A 190 -24.50 -54.64 36.51
C GLN A 190 -24.46 -54.78 38.04
N THR A 191 -24.44 -53.67 38.78
CA THR A 191 -24.52 -53.67 40.24
C THR A 191 -25.88 -54.16 40.74
N ALA A 192 -26.98 -53.78 40.09
CA ALA A 192 -28.34 -54.23 40.41
C ALA A 192 -28.54 -55.75 40.18
N ILE A 193 -27.91 -56.29 39.14
CA ILE A 193 -27.93 -57.74 38.87
C ILE A 193 -27.12 -58.51 39.93
N LEU A 194 -25.95 -57.99 40.32
CA LEU A 194 -25.10 -58.63 41.32
C LEU A 194 -25.74 -58.64 42.70
N THR A 195 -26.38 -57.54 43.11
CA THR A 195 -27.12 -57.45 44.39
C THR A 195 -28.32 -58.39 44.44
N LYS A 196 -29.09 -58.52 43.34
CA LYS A 196 -30.18 -59.51 43.24
C LYS A 196 -29.75 -60.98 43.23
N LYS A 197 -28.47 -61.29 43.01
CA LYS A 197 -27.94 -62.67 43.04
C LYS A 197 -27.38 -63.07 44.41
N THR A 198 -27.21 -62.11 45.31
CA THR A 198 -26.67 -62.32 46.66
C THR A 198 -27.74 -62.26 47.75
N ASP A 199 -28.98 -61.91 47.39
CA ASP A 199 -30.21 -62.15 48.15
C ASP A 199 -30.84 -63.49 47.73
#